data_AF-A0A1X7T930-F1
#
_entry.id   AF-A0A1X7T930-F1
#
_cell.length_a   1.000
_cell.length_b   1.000
_cell.length_c   1.000
_cell.angle_alpha   90.00
_cell.angle_beta   90.00
_cell.angle_gamma   90.00
#
_symmetry.space_group_name_H-M   'P 1'
#
loop_
_entity.id
_entity.type
_entity.pdbx_description
1 polymer ?
#
loop_
_entity_poly.entity_id
_entity_poly.type
_entity_poly.pdbx_seq_one_letter_code
_entity_poly.pdbx_strand_id
1 'polypeptide(L)'
;MPVQSVCTCSQFNKEEHSFLKELLEHVEIECPVCLNILTDPHLVSCCGHNFCGSCIERVKASNGSCPMCKEKEYQSFIRSVQVYCSNKKK
;
A
#
# COMPACT_ATOMS: atom_id res chain seq x y z
N MET A 1 -31.75 -1.51 4.44
CA MET A 1 -30.54 -0.73 4.81
C MET A 1 -30.71 -0.36 6.28
N PRO A 2 -29.85 -0.85 7.18
CA PRO A 2 -28.52 -0.29 7.40
C PRO A 2 -27.42 -1.35 7.53
N VAL A 3 -26.17 -0.93 7.35
CA VAL A 3 -24.97 -1.74 7.62
C VAL A 3 -24.78 -1.85 9.13
N GLN A 4 -25.00 -3.04 9.70
CA GLN A 4 -24.63 -3.29 11.10
C GLN A 4 -23.13 -3.55 11.19
N SER A 5 -22.46 -2.60 11.82
CA SER A 5 -21.14 -2.74 12.41
C SER A 5 -21.21 -3.82 13.49
N VAL A 6 -20.49 -4.91 13.30
CA VAL A 6 -20.15 -5.86 14.38
C VAL A 6 -18.65 -6.07 14.37
N CYS A 7 -17.97 -5.32 15.24
CA CYS A 7 -16.68 -5.76 15.77
C CYS A 7 -16.93 -6.93 16.71
N THR A 8 -16.78 -8.16 16.22
CA THR A 8 -16.63 -9.33 17.09
C THR A 8 -15.17 -9.76 17.07
N CYS A 9 -14.36 -9.12 17.92
CA CYS A 9 -13.08 -9.67 18.33
C CYS A 9 -13.36 -10.80 19.32
N SER A 10 -13.51 -12.05 18.83
CA SER A 10 -13.43 -13.26 19.67
C SER A 10 -13.52 -14.58 18.89
N GLN A 11 -12.89 -14.70 17.72
CA GLN A 11 -12.57 -15.98 17.07
C GLN A 11 -11.60 -15.73 15.90
N PHE A 12 -10.30 -15.61 16.19
CA PHE A 12 -9.26 -15.76 15.16
C PHE A 12 -8.58 -17.10 15.41
N ASN A 13 -8.82 -18.08 14.54
CA ASN A 13 -8.23 -19.41 14.64
C ASN A 13 -6.75 -19.35 14.23
N LYS A 14 -5.91 -20.19 14.83
CA LYS A 14 -4.43 -20.20 14.63
C LYS A 14 -4.01 -20.44 13.17
N GLU A 15 -4.87 -21.03 12.35
CA GLU A 15 -4.61 -21.39 10.96
C GLU A 15 -4.75 -20.18 10.00
N GLU A 16 -5.68 -19.25 10.25
CA GLU A 16 -5.83 -18.01 9.46
C GLU A 16 -4.67 -17.02 9.68
N HIS A 17 -3.98 -17.13 10.82
CA HIS A 17 -2.82 -16.32 11.16
C HIS A 17 -1.59 -16.64 10.29
N SER A 18 -1.49 -17.86 9.77
CA SER A 18 -0.40 -18.28 8.87
C SER A 18 -0.56 -17.62 7.49
N PHE A 19 -1.78 -17.66 6.94
CA PHE A 19 -2.08 -17.14 5.61
C PHE A 19 -1.92 -15.62 5.51
N LEU A 20 -2.40 -14.89 6.52
CA LEU A 20 -2.23 -13.43 6.57
C LEU A 20 -0.76 -13.03 6.71
N LYS A 21 0.04 -13.82 7.42
CA LYS A 21 1.47 -13.52 7.61
C LYS A 21 2.25 -13.67 6.30
N GLU A 22 1.99 -14.74 5.54
CA GLU A 22 2.63 -15.00 4.25
C GLU A 22 2.24 -13.96 3.17
N LEU A 23 0.98 -13.52 3.19
CA LEU A 23 0.52 -12.40 2.35
C LEU A 23 1.18 -11.08 2.74
N LEU A 24 1.24 -10.76 4.04
CA LEU A 24 1.80 -9.50 4.55
C LEU A 24 3.32 -9.40 4.37
N GLU A 25 4.04 -10.52 4.36
CA GLU A 25 5.49 -10.55 4.09
C GLU A 25 5.85 -9.99 2.70
N HIS A 26 4.91 -10.01 1.75
CA HIS A 26 5.11 -9.50 0.39
C HIS A 26 4.42 -8.14 0.13
N VAL A 27 3.78 -7.55 1.14
CA VAL A 27 3.15 -6.23 0.98
C VAL A 27 4.19 -5.14 1.27
N GLU A 28 4.66 -4.50 0.20
CA GLU A 28 5.42 -3.25 0.31
C GLU A 28 4.48 -2.14 0.81
N ILE A 29 4.57 -1.81 2.10
CA ILE A 29 3.81 -0.72 2.74
C ILE A 29 4.59 0.58 2.85
N GLU A 30 5.89 0.59 2.52
CA GLU A 30 6.77 1.74 2.61
C GLU A 30 6.99 2.37 1.23
N CYS A 31 6.98 3.69 1.15
CA CYS A 31 7.23 4.42 -0.08
C CYS A 31 8.75 4.53 -0.34
N PRO A 32 9.26 4.07 -1.50
CA PRO A 32 10.70 4.15 -1.81
C PRO A 32 11.25 5.59 -1.97
N VAL A 33 10.37 6.59 -2.08
CA VAL A 33 10.76 8.01 -2.28
C VAL A 33 10.90 8.74 -0.94
N CYS A 34 9.94 8.57 -0.04
CA CYS A 34 9.92 9.30 1.24
C CYS A 34 10.21 8.41 2.46
N LEU A 35 10.35 7.10 2.28
CA LEU A 35 10.64 6.11 3.33
C LEU A 35 9.62 6.10 4.46
N ASN A 36 8.39 6.52 4.17
CA ASN A 36 7.26 6.50 5.09
C ASN A 36 6.22 5.49 4.62
N ILE A 37 5.28 5.14 5.50
CA ILE A 37 4.11 4.33 5.14
C ILE A 37 3.36 5.00 3.97
N LEU A 38 3.01 4.21 2.97
CA LEU A 38 2.29 4.64 1.79
C LEU A 38 0.99 5.37 2.17
N THR A 39 0.88 6.62 1.73
CA THR A 39 -0.33 7.45 1.85
C THR A 39 -0.88 7.68 0.45
N ASP A 40 -2.13 7.30 0.22
CA ASP A 40 -2.73 7.24 -1.12
C ASP A 40 -1.79 6.48 -2.10
N PRO A 41 -1.66 5.15 -1.97
CA PRO A 41 -0.69 4.41 -2.76
C PRO A 41 -1.06 4.43 -4.25
N HIS A 42 -0.08 4.77 -5.08
CA HIS A 42 -0.17 4.71 -6.53
C HIS A 42 0.75 3.63 -7.07
N LEU A 43 0.18 2.74 -7.89
CA LEU A 43 0.91 1.69 -8.59
C LEU A 43 1.45 2.24 -9.91
N VAL A 44 2.74 2.05 -10.20
CA VAL A 44 3.32 2.43 -11.50
C VAL A 44 3.27 1.29 -12.52
N SER A 45 2.91 1.59 -13.77
CA SER A 45 2.70 0.60 -14.84
C SER A 45 3.97 -0.13 -15.28
N CYS A 46 5.13 0.52 -15.19
CA CYS A 46 6.39 0.01 -15.73
C CYS A 46 7.02 -1.10 -14.89
N CYS A 47 6.75 -1.13 -13.58
CA CYS A 47 7.39 -2.10 -12.67
C CYS A 47 6.50 -2.57 -11.51
N GLY A 48 5.24 -2.11 -11.41
CA GLY A 48 4.31 -2.60 -10.40
C GLY A 48 4.63 -2.22 -8.95
N HIS A 49 5.53 -1.25 -8.73
CA HIS A 49 5.84 -0.77 -7.38
C HIS A 49 4.89 0.34 -6.94
N ASN A 50 4.74 0.50 -5.63
CA ASN A 50 3.82 1.46 -5.02
C ASN A 50 4.58 2.66 -4.45
N PHE A 51 3.99 3.85 -4.59
CA PHE A 51 4.49 5.10 -4.02
C PHE A 51 3.35 5.90 -3.41
N CYS A 52 3.63 6.84 -2.52
CA CYS A 52 2.62 7.84 -2.17
C CYS A 52 2.23 8.62 -3.43
N GLY A 53 0.94 8.93 -3.60
CA GLY A 53 0.45 9.72 -4.75
C GLY A 53 1.23 11.02 -4.92
N SER A 54 1.39 11.77 -3.83
CA SER A 54 2.16 13.02 -3.80
C SER A 54 3.66 12.87 -4.09
N CYS A 55 4.22 11.67 -3.91
CA CYS A 55 5.61 11.40 -4.24
C CYS A 55 5.77 11.14 -5.74
N ILE A 56 4.95 10.25 -6.31
CA ILE A 56 5.08 9.90 -7.73
C ILE A 56 4.62 11.03 -8.65
N GLU A 57 3.62 11.81 -8.26
CA GLU A 57 3.20 13.01 -8.98
C GLU A 57 4.32 14.06 -9.06
N ARG A 58 5.08 14.24 -7.97
CA ARG A 58 6.22 15.16 -7.95
C ARG A 58 7.34 14.71 -8.90
N VAL A 59 7.64 13.40 -8.91
CA VAL A 59 8.63 12.83 -9.84
C VAL A 59 8.20 13.10 -11.29
N LYS A 60 6.94 12.82 -11.63
CA LYS A 60 6.37 13.11 -12.96
C LYS A 60 6.43 14.60 -13.31
N ALA A 61 6.06 15.48 -12.37
CA ALA A 61 6.09 16.93 -12.57
C ALA A 61 7.51 17.47 -12.83
N SER A 62 8.54 16.78 -12.33
CA SER A 62 9.94 17.08 -12.62
C SER A 62 10.52 16.38 -13.87
N ASN A 63 9.66 15.77 -14.71
CA ASN A 63 10.07 14.93 -15.83
C ASN A 63 11.04 13.79 -15.42
N GLY A 64 10.89 13.30 -14.19
CA GLY A 64 11.71 12.24 -13.62
C GLY A 64 11.28 10.85 -14.07
N SER A 65 12.25 9.95 -14.20
CA SER A 65 12.00 8.52 -14.44
C SER A 65 11.50 7.80 -13.19
N CYS A 66 10.94 6.60 -13.38
CA CYS A 66 10.50 5.75 -12.28
C CYS A 66 11.64 5.53 -11.26
N PRO A 67 11.43 5.81 -9.95
CA PRO A 67 12.49 5.67 -8.94
C PRO A 67 13.02 4.24 -8.76
N MET A 68 12.24 3.21 -9.14
CA MET A 68 12.61 1.81 -8.96
C MET A 68 13.33 1.21 -10.17
N CYS A 69 12.79 1.41 -11.38
CA CYS A 69 13.33 0.78 -12.60
C CYS A 69 13.97 1.76 -13.61
N LYS A 70 13.91 3.07 -13.33
CA LYS A 70 14.46 4.15 -14.18
C LYS A 70 13.81 4.31 -15.56
N GLU A 71 12.66 3.65 -15.80
CA GLU A 71 11.85 3.85 -17.01
C GLU A 71 11.32 5.29 -17.09
N LYS A 72 11.37 5.91 -18.26
CA LYS A 72 10.94 7.30 -18.45
C LYS A 72 9.43 7.41 -18.67
N GLU A 73 8.86 6.45 -19.39
CA GLU A 73 7.45 6.44 -19.75
C GLU A 73 6.67 5.50 -18.82
N TYR A 74 5.85 6.05 -17.94
CA TYR A 74 5.03 5.25 -17.03
C TYR A 74 3.73 5.95 -16.61
N GLN A 75 2.68 5.16 -16.46
CA GLN A 75 1.41 5.60 -15.87
C GLN A 75 1.40 5.27 -14.38
N SER A 76 0.63 6.03 -13.59
CA SER A 76 0.42 5.77 -12.17
C SER A 76 -1.08 5.69 -11.92
N PHE A 77 -1.50 4.69 -11.17
CA PHE A 77 -2.91 4.41 -10.91
C PHE A 77 -3.16 4.36 -9.41
N ILE A 78 -4.23 5.02 -8.96
CA ILE A 78 -4.66 4.95 -7.56
C ILE A 78 -4.95 3.49 -7.21
N ARG A 79 -4.25 2.97 -6.21
CA ARG A 79 -4.47 1.63 -5.70
C ARG A 79 -5.19 1.77 -4.37
N SER A 80 -6.49 1.47 -4.36
CA SER A 80 -7.29 1.49 -3.13
C SER A 80 -6.87 0.32 -2.23
N VAL A 81 -5.86 0.51 -1.38
CA VAL A 81 -5.49 -0.43 -0.33
C VAL A 81 -6.06 0.06 0.99
N GLN A 82 -6.99 -0.70 1.57
CA GLN A 82 -7.47 -0.43 2.93
C GLN A 82 -6.50 -1.07 3.93
N VAL A 83 -5.62 -0.24 4.52
CA VAL A 83 -4.77 -0.67 5.64
C VAL A 83 -5.55 -0.39 6.92
N TYR A 84 -5.96 -1.45 7.63
CA TYR A 84 -6.50 -1.30 8.98
C TYR A 84 -5.35 -1.26 9.98
N CYS A 85 -5.13 -0.12 10.64
CA CYS A 85 -4.23 -0.05 11.77
C CYS A 85 -4.92 -0.61 13.02
N SER A 86 -4.71 -1.89 13.32
CA SER A 86 -5.02 -2.44 14.65
C SER A 86 -3.99 -1.94 15.65
N ASN A 87 -4.19 -0.72 16.17
CA ASN A 87 -3.43 -0.24 17.32
C ASN A 87 -3.73 -1.14 18.53
N LYS A 88 -2.83 -2.09 18.83
CA LYS A 88 -2.77 -2.70 20.16
C LYS A 88 -2.30 -1.64 21.12
N LYS A 89 -3.26 -0.92 21.72
CA LYS A 89 -3.00 -0.17 22.96
C LYS A 89 -2.49 -1.19 23.98
N LYS A 90 -1.27 -0.97 24.48
CA LYS A 90 -0.75 -1.67 25.67
C LYS A 90 -1.60 -1.32 26.88
#